data_AF-A0A133SHJ8-F1
#
_entry.id   AF-A0A133SHJ8-F1
#
_cell.length_a   1.000
_cell.length_b   1.000
_cell.length_c   1.000
_cell.angle_alpha   90.00
_cell.angle_beta   90.00
_cell.angle_gamma   90.00
#
_symmetry.space_group_name_H-M   'P 1'
#
loop_
_entity.id
_entity.type
_entity.pdbx_description
1 polymer ?
#
loop_
_entity_poly.entity_id
_entity_poly.type
_entity_poly.pdbx_seq_one_letter_code
_entity_poly.pdbx_strand_id
1 'polypeptide(L)' 'MTMEPESWKNLVDLGCSEDCIEKYKRLTDDNQRFLYLRQYRRCLLDKIHDKQQQLDRLDYLLHQLKKGG' A
#
# COMPACT_ATOMS: atom_id res chain seq x y z
N MET A 1 7.58 8.76 -25.35
CA MET A 1 6.25 8.14 -25.14
C MET A 1 5.61 8.84 -23.94
N THR A 2 4.62 9.69 -24.15
CA THR A 2 3.87 10.33 -23.05
C THR A 2 2.84 9.33 -22.54
N MET A 3 2.92 8.94 -21.26
CA MET A 3 1.94 8.05 -20.63
C MET A 3 0.56 8.71 -20.61
N GLU A 4 -0.45 7.96 -21.02
CA GLU A 4 -1.85 8.39 -21.03
C GLU A 4 -2.37 8.72 -19.61
N PRO A 5 -3.21 9.77 -19.46
CA PRO A 5 -3.79 10.18 -18.20
C PRO A 5 -4.60 9.09 -17.48
N GLU A 6 -5.03 8.02 -18.14
CA GLU A 6 -5.73 6.94 -17.42
C GLU A 6 -4.84 6.22 -16.40
N SER A 7 -3.52 6.26 -16.60
CA SER A 7 -2.54 5.64 -15.70
C SER A 7 -2.51 6.27 -14.29
N TRP A 8 -2.90 7.54 -14.13
CA TRP A 8 -2.86 8.20 -12.82
C TRP A 8 -4.07 7.87 -11.94
N LYS A 9 -5.25 7.67 -12.53
CA LYS A 9 -6.43 7.18 -11.79
C LYS A 9 -6.14 5.81 -11.19
N ASN A 10 -5.49 4.94 -11.97
CA ASN A 10 -5.06 3.63 -11.51
C ASN A 10 -4.14 3.71 -10.28
N LEU A 11 -3.26 4.70 -10.16
CA LEU A 11 -2.40 4.85 -8.98
C LEU A 11 -3.16 5.30 -7.72
N VAL A 12 -4.13 6.21 -7.89
CA VAL A 12 -5.02 6.64 -6.79
C VAL A 12 -5.85 5.46 -6.29
N ASP A 13 -6.42 4.67 -7.21
CA ASP A 13 -7.23 3.50 -6.88
C ASP A 13 -6.42 2.39 -6.18
N LEU A 14 -5.10 2.36 -6.37
CA LEU A 14 -4.19 1.46 -5.67
C LEU A 14 -3.82 1.93 -4.25
N GLY A 15 -4.37 3.06 -3.79
CA GLY A 15 -4.10 3.63 -2.47
C GLY A 15 -2.78 4.41 -2.40
N CYS A 16 -2.22 4.83 -3.54
CA CYS A 16 -1.06 5.71 -3.53
C CYS A 16 -1.43 7.04 -2.88
N SER A 17 -0.62 7.50 -1.92
CA SER A 17 -0.77 8.86 -1.43
C SER A 17 -0.42 9.88 -2.52
N GLU A 18 -0.86 11.11 -2.33
CA GLU A 18 -0.56 12.22 -3.24
C GLU A 18 0.95 12.42 -3.42
N ASP A 19 1.72 12.32 -2.33
CA ASP A 19 3.20 12.32 -2.35
C ASP A 19 3.79 11.19 -3.21
N CYS A 20 3.19 10.00 -3.16
CA CYS A 20 3.63 8.86 -3.97
C CYS A 20 3.41 9.12 -5.46
N ILE A 21 2.26 9.71 -5.78
CA ILE A 21 1.89 10.06 -7.16
C ILE A 21 2.79 11.18 -7.68
N GLU A 22 3.09 12.20 -6.87
CA GLU A 22 4.04 13.25 -7.24
C GLU A 22 5.43 12.71 -7.51
N LYS A 23 5.95 11.85 -6.62
CA LYS A 23 7.26 11.21 -6.82
C LYS A 23 7.28 10.39 -8.10
N TYR A 24 6.24 9.60 -8.36
CA TYR A 24 6.11 8.82 -9.59
C TYR A 24 6.10 9.71 -10.85
N LYS A 25 5.35 10.82 -10.83
CA LYS A 25 5.27 11.80 -11.94
C LYS A 25 6.63 12.46 -12.25
N ARG A 26 7.48 12.65 -11.24
CA ARG A 26 8.82 13.24 -11.40
C ARG A 26 9.85 12.27 -11.99
N LEU A 27 9.58 10.96 -12.01
CA LEU A 27 10.45 9.98 -12.65
C LEU A 27 10.32 10.07 -14.16
N THR A 28 11.46 10.17 -14.84
CA THR A 28 11.53 10.36 -16.30
C THR A 28 11.75 9.06 -17.07
N ASP A 29 12.25 8.03 -16.39
CA ASP A 29 12.60 6.73 -16.96
C ASP A 29 11.65 5.62 -16.49
N ASP A 30 11.31 4.70 -17.39
CA ASP A 30 10.34 3.64 -17.12
C ASP A 30 10.90 2.57 -16.18
N ASN A 31 12.22 2.32 -16.17
CA ASN A 31 12.82 1.41 -15.18
C ASN A 31 12.76 2.01 -13.78
N GLN A 32 13.01 3.32 -13.65
CA GLN A 32 12.84 4.00 -12.36
C GLN A 32 11.40 3.93 -11.87
N ARG A 33 10.42 4.17 -12.74
CA ARG A 33 8.98 4.01 -12.43
C ARG A 33 8.64 2.59 -12.00
N PHE A 34 9.16 1.58 -12.71
CA PHE A 34 8.96 0.18 -12.36
C PHE A 34 9.53 -0.17 -10.99
N LEU A 35 10.77 0.23 -10.71
CA LEU A 35 11.41 0.01 -9.41
C LEU A 35 10.65 0.70 -8.28
N TYR A 36 10.18 1.93 -8.53
CA TYR A 36 9.35 2.67 -7.58
C TYR A 36 8.05 1.95 -7.24
N LEU A 37 7.30 1.48 -8.25
CA LEU A 37 6.07 0.72 -8.03
C LEU A 37 6.32 -0.62 -7.33
N ARG A 38 7.44 -1.28 -7.63
CA ARG A 38 7.85 -2.52 -6.95
C ARG A 38 8.13 -2.27 -5.47
N GLN A 39 8.77 -1.16 -5.12
CA GLN A 39 8.97 -0.75 -3.74
C GLN A 39 7.63 -0.43 -3.06
N TYR A 40 6.75 0.29 -3.75
CA TYR A 40 5.42 0.62 -3.23
C TYR A 40 4.59 -0.64 -2.93
N ARG A 41 4.63 -1.65 -3.81
CA ARG A 41 4.00 -2.97 -3.56
C ARG A 41 4.51 -3.59 -2.26
N ARG A 42 5.81 -3.51 -1.98
CA ARG A 42 6.37 -4.05 -0.72
C ARG A 42 5.83 -3.30 0.50
N CYS A 43 5.76 -1.97 0.43
CA CYS A 43 5.16 -1.16 1.49
C CYS A 43 3.69 -1.51 1.76
N LEU A 44 2.90 -1.77 0.71
CA LEU A 44 1.52 -2.26 0.87
C LEU A 44 1.47 -3.60 1.60
N LEU A 45 2.34 -4.55 1.23
CA LEU A 45 2.43 -5.85 1.92
C LEU A 45 2.80 -5.68 3.39
N ASP A 46 3.77 -4.83 3.70
CA ASP A 46 4.17 -4.57 5.09
C ASP A 46 2.99 -4.00 5.90
N LYS A 47 2.23 -3.05 5.34
CA LYS A 47 1.01 -2.52 5.99
C LYS A 47 -0.06 -3.59 6.22
N ILE A 48 -0.25 -4.51 5.25
CA ILE A 48 -1.18 -5.64 5.41
C ILE A 48 -0.72 -6.55 6.54
N HIS A 49 0.57 -6.91 6.59
CA HIS A 49 1.12 -7.73 7.66
C HIS A 49 1.01 -7.06 9.03
N ASP A 50 1.21 -5.74 9.12
CA ASP A 50 1.04 -4.98 10.35
C ASP A 50 -0.42 -4.98 10.82
N LYS A 51 -1.37 -4.81 9.89
CA LYS A 51 -2.80 -4.85 10.19
C LYS A 51 -3.26 -6.25 10.59
N GLN A 52 -2.74 -7.29 9.93
CA GLN A 52 -3.01 -8.67 10.33
C GLN A 52 -2.54 -8.93 11.76
N GLN A 53 -1.31 -8.53 12.12
CA GLN A 53 -0.82 -8.69 13.49
C GLN A 53 -1.65 -7.92 14.52
N GLN A 54 -2.16 -6.73 14.17
CA GLN A 54 -3.06 -5.97 15.03
C GLN A 54 -4.39 -6.71 15.25
N LEU A 55 -4.95 -7.30 14.19
CA LEU A 55 -6.17 -8.12 14.27
C LEU A 55 -5.95 -9.37 15.12
N ASP A 56 -4.86 -10.11 14.90
CA ASP A 56 -4.57 -11.33 15.66
C ASP A 56 -4.50 -11.05 17.18
N ARG A 57 -3.89 -9.93 17.56
CA ARG A 57 -3.83 -9.49 18.97
C ARG A 57 -5.20 -9.10 19.51
N LEU A 58 -6.00 -8.39 18.71
CA LEU A 58 -7.35 -8.00 19.09
C LEU A 58 -8.25 -9.24 19.28
N ASP A 59 -8.20 -10.18 18.35
CA ASP A 59 -8.97 -11.42 18.40
C ASP A 59 -8.60 -12.27 19.62
N TYR A 60 -7.30 -12.33 19.95
CA TYR A 60 -6.86 -12.96 21.18
C TYR A 60 -7.49 -12.32 22.42
N LEU A 61 -7.48 -10.98 22.52
CA LEU A 61 -8.10 -10.26 23.63
C LEU A 61 -9.61 -10.51 23.71
N LEU A 62 -10.31 -10.47 22.57
CA LEU A 62 -11.74 -10.77 22.50
C LEU A 62 -12.05 -12.20 22.96
N HIS A 63 -11.23 -13.15 22.55
CA HIS A 63 -11.37 -14.54 22.96
C HIS A 63 -11.14 -14.74 24.48
N GLN A 64 -10.14 -14.05 25.06
CA GLN A 64 -9.92 -14.07 26.51
C GLN A 64 -11.12 -13.51 27.27
N LEU A 65 -11.68 -12.38 26.82
CA LEU A 65 -12.87 -11.77 27.42
C LEU A 65 -14.09 -12.69 27.30
N LYS A 66 -14.26 -13.39 26.18
CA LYS A 66 -15.38 -14.33 25.96
C LYS A 66 -15.29 -15.59 26.84
N LYS A 67 -14.08 -16.04 27.20
CA LYS A 67 -13.88 -17.23 28.05
C LYS A 67 -13.89 -16.93 29.55
N GLY A 68 -13.72 -15.66 29.93
CA GLY A 68 -13.71 -15.21 31.32
C GLY A 68 -15.06 -14.70 31.85
N GLY A 69 -16.17 -15.04 31.18
CA GLY A 69 -17.54 -14.77 31.60
C GLY A 69 -18.34 -16.04 31.81
#